data_AF-A0A8T9CFW6-F1
#
_entry.id   AF-A0A8T9CFW6-F1
#
_cell.length_a   1.000
_cell.length_b   1.000
_cell.length_c   1.000
_cell.angle_alpha   90.00
_cell.angle_beta   90.00
_cell.angle_gamma   90.00
#
_symmetry.space_group_name_H-M   'P 1'
#
loop_
_entity.id
_entity.type
_entity.pdbx_description
1 polymer ?
#
loop_
_entity_poly.entity_id
_entity_poly.type
_entity_poly.pdbx_seq_one_letter_code
_entity_poly.pdbx_strand_id
1 'polypeptide(L)'
;MSYYRDDTITRDGFSCSYGRFCAEPGRVERVQGSSLQSMFLPSINAEGRKRLRESGYLVRGHLKHYGVQFDEKETSGNGTSLMKKGLLAGECDQVPEPLNKLREQMHTEWLESLTPRKTFRLSRVGHGQTITVVGIPLDRHSTYRAGQMRDAASKVSGLHLETSRGPKTQTIFMGWDSTAVSKAAKGHGAKEAEELQATEDERVGERLELHTDYLKTLKRTKTGKKYSPVGKYIIDCEEIESQWPDQADDLGLDIHQTNKPGIFEASFDFGILEGVMMISLENNTLEQYCSQLDRDDESDGDEGGEDEVKMRRRMRLRISKSLPQALKGKLKLHAAEVAHQKSPRLKLHAAAVAHPKSPRLKVPCNVFTN
;
A
#
# COMPACT_ATOMS: atom_id res chain seq x y z
N MET A 1 4.91 -8.65 -9.27
CA MET A 1 5.28 -7.36 -9.92
C MET A 1 4.05 -6.76 -10.58
N SER A 2 3.33 -5.90 -9.87
CA SER A 2 2.18 -5.19 -10.45
C SER A 2 2.67 -4.06 -11.36
N TYR A 3 2.57 -4.26 -12.67
CA TYR A 3 2.64 -3.18 -13.64
C TYR A 3 1.35 -2.36 -13.57
N TYR A 4 1.12 -1.66 -12.45
CA TYR A 4 0.26 -0.49 -12.48
C TYR A 4 0.98 0.51 -13.38
N ARG A 5 0.66 0.50 -14.68
CA ARG A 5 0.91 1.68 -15.52
C ARG A 5 0.37 2.84 -14.72
N ASP A 6 1.25 3.77 -14.38
CA ASP A 6 0.86 4.98 -13.71
C ASP A 6 0.02 5.75 -14.73
N ASP A 7 -1.29 5.53 -14.71
CA ASP A 7 -2.30 6.20 -15.55
C ASP A 7 -2.42 7.68 -15.10
N THR A 8 -1.35 8.28 -14.56
CA THR A 8 -1.23 9.67 -14.13
C THR A 8 -0.59 10.48 -15.25
N ILE A 9 -1.28 11.52 -15.71
CA ILE A 9 -0.70 12.53 -16.59
C ILE A 9 0.01 13.58 -15.72
N THR A 10 1.26 13.90 -16.01
CA THR A 10 2.02 14.95 -15.29
C THR A 10 2.46 16.05 -16.25
N ARG A 11 2.26 17.31 -15.86
CA ARG A 11 2.62 18.49 -16.67
C ARG A 11 2.69 19.74 -15.79
N ASP A 12 3.68 20.59 -16.00
CA ASP A 12 3.87 21.88 -15.29
C ASP A 12 3.86 21.76 -13.76
N GLY A 13 4.34 20.61 -13.27
CA GLY A 13 4.32 20.21 -11.87
C GLY A 13 2.91 20.10 -11.28
N PHE A 14 1.93 19.75 -12.11
CA PHE A 14 0.65 19.18 -11.70
C PHE A 14 0.57 17.73 -12.14
N SER A 15 -0.27 16.96 -11.46
CA SER A 15 -0.63 15.59 -11.80
C SER A 15 -2.15 15.47 -11.96
N CYS A 16 -2.60 14.72 -12.96
CA CYS A 16 -4.00 14.41 -13.19
C CYS A 16 -4.22 12.90 -13.28
N SER A 17 -5.08 12.37 -12.41
CA SER A 17 -5.44 10.95 -12.38
C SER A 17 -6.79 10.80 -11.69
N TYR A 18 -7.64 9.88 -12.14
CA TYR A 18 -8.94 9.57 -11.53
C TYR A 18 -9.85 10.79 -11.35
N GLY A 19 -9.81 11.74 -12.30
CA GLY A 19 -10.55 13.00 -12.22
C GLY A 19 -10.05 13.99 -11.17
N ARG A 20 -8.93 13.70 -10.50
CA ARG A 20 -8.27 14.61 -9.56
C ARG A 20 -7.16 15.38 -10.27
N PHE A 21 -7.03 16.65 -9.92
CA PHE A 21 -5.99 17.55 -10.40
C PHE A 21 -5.22 18.08 -9.20
N CYS A 22 -3.98 17.64 -9.05
CA CYS A 22 -3.16 17.86 -7.87
C CYS A 22 -1.89 18.64 -8.21
N ALA A 23 -1.43 19.49 -7.30
CA ALA A 23 -0.14 20.15 -7.41
C ALA A 23 0.97 19.24 -6.87
N GLU A 24 2.08 19.17 -7.59
CA GLU A 24 3.30 18.47 -7.18
C GLU A 24 4.37 19.45 -6.66
N PRO A 25 5.22 19.02 -5.71
CA PRO A 25 5.20 17.70 -5.05
C PRO A 25 4.09 17.56 -3.99
N GLY A 26 3.72 16.30 -3.69
CA GLY A 26 2.86 15.97 -2.54
C GLY A 26 1.36 15.84 -2.86
N ARG A 27 1.00 15.79 -4.16
CA ARG A 27 -0.38 15.56 -4.64
C ARG A 27 -1.44 16.39 -3.91
N VAL A 28 -1.19 17.70 -3.74
CA VAL A 28 -2.11 18.59 -3.02
C VAL A 28 -3.29 18.95 -3.92
N GLU A 29 -4.50 18.55 -3.53
CA GLU A 29 -5.74 18.96 -4.20
C GLU A 29 -6.11 20.41 -3.89
N ARG A 30 -6.77 21.08 -4.82
CA ARG A 30 -7.21 22.47 -4.63
C ARG A 30 -8.28 22.57 -3.55
N VAL A 31 -8.06 23.45 -2.57
CA VAL A 31 -9.08 23.90 -1.62
C VAL A 31 -9.54 25.29 -2.03
N GLN A 32 -10.84 25.58 -1.90
CA GLN A 32 -11.43 26.87 -2.26
C GLN A 32 -10.83 28.01 -1.41
N GLY A 33 -10.64 29.19 -2.01
CA GLY A 33 -10.05 30.37 -1.39
C GLY A 33 -10.71 30.74 -0.06
N SER A 34 -12.04 30.74 0.01
CA SER A 34 -12.80 31.01 1.23
C SER A 34 -12.50 30.02 2.37
N SER A 35 -12.30 28.74 2.06
CA SER A 35 -11.89 27.74 3.03
C SER A 35 -10.43 27.92 3.48
N LEU A 36 -9.54 28.35 2.58
CA LEU A 36 -8.17 28.73 2.95
C LEU A 36 -8.16 29.95 3.87
N GLN A 37 -8.96 30.98 3.55
CA GLN A 37 -9.12 32.17 4.39
C GLN A 37 -9.58 31.79 5.80
N SER A 38 -10.63 30.95 5.94
CA SER A 38 -11.13 30.53 7.26
C SER A 38 -10.14 29.67 8.05
N MET A 39 -9.24 28.95 7.37
CA MET A 39 -8.19 28.14 8.00
C MET A 39 -6.98 28.97 8.47
N PHE A 40 -6.60 30.02 7.74
CA PHE A 40 -5.34 30.73 7.95
C PHE A 40 -5.49 32.16 8.50
N LEU A 41 -6.65 32.80 8.36
CA LEU A 41 -6.88 34.19 8.77
C LEU A 41 -7.91 34.31 9.91
N PRO A 42 -7.71 35.27 10.84
CA PRO A 42 -6.51 36.11 11.01
C PRO A 42 -5.32 35.29 11.58
N SER A 43 -5.63 34.20 12.26
CA SER A 43 -4.68 33.24 12.80
C SER A 43 -5.06 31.83 12.37
N ILE A 44 -4.07 30.92 12.36
CA ILE A 44 -4.31 29.55 11.91
C ILE A 44 -5.16 28.79 12.91
N ASN A 45 -6.28 28.24 12.44
CA ASN A 45 -7.21 27.51 13.29
C ASN A 45 -6.74 26.06 13.54
N ALA A 46 -7.56 25.24 14.22
CA ALA A 46 -7.22 23.85 14.52
C ALA A 46 -7.13 22.98 13.25
N GLU A 47 -8.02 23.19 12.27
CA GLU A 47 -8.03 22.47 11.00
C GLU A 47 -6.80 22.80 10.16
N GLY A 48 -6.47 24.09 9.99
CA GLY A 48 -5.28 24.53 9.27
C GLY A 48 -4.00 23.95 9.88
N ARG A 49 -3.88 23.96 11.22
CA ARG A 49 -2.75 23.33 11.92
C ARG A 49 -2.68 21.83 11.71
N LYS A 50 -3.83 21.14 11.66
CA LYS A 50 -3.89 19.70 11.37
C LYS A 50 -3.38 19.42 9.96
N ARG A 51 -3.89 20.12 8.94
CA ARG A 51 -3.46 19.91 7.55
C ARG A 51 -1.98 20.20 7.31
N LEU A 52 -1.41 21.23 7.95
CA LEU A 52 0.02 21.52 7.86
C LEU A 52 0.90 20.40 8.47
N ARG A 53 0.41 19.71 9.51
CA ARG A 53 1.13 18.55 10.07
C ARG A 53 1.04 17.32 9.17
N GLU A 54 -0.10 17.15 8.50
CA GLU A 54 -0.34 16.01 7.60
C GLU A 54 0.37 16.15 6.26
N SER A 55 0.62 17.38 5.79
CA SER A 55 1.32 17.64 4.53
C SER A 55 2.25 18.84 4.62
N GLY A 56 3.56 18.57 4.49
CA GLY A 56 4.59 19.60 4.36
C GLY A 56 4.51 20.41 3.06
N TYR A 57 3.71 19.97 2.08
CA TYR A 57 3.55 20.63 0.78
C TYR A 57 2.26 21.43 0.65
N LEU A 58 1.40 21.44 1.68
CA LEU A 58 0.06 22.03 1.65
C LEU A 58 0.08 23.47 1.11
N VAL A 59 0.95 24.33 1.66
CA VAL A 59 1.03 25.75 1.26
C VAL A 59 1.49 25.89 -0.18
N ARG A 60 2.63 25.26 -0.53
CA ARG A 60 3.18 25.32 -1.89
C ARG A 60 2.17 24.86 -2.93
N GLY A 61 1.52 23.73 -2.67
CA GLY A 61 0.52 23.16 -3.57
C GLY A 61 -0.68 24.08 -3.77
N HIS A 62 -1.21 24.70 -2.71
CA HIS A 62 -2.31 25.66 -2.84
C HIS A 62 -1.91 26.92 -3.58
N LEU A 63 -0.77 27.55 -3.23
CA LEU A 63 -0.29 28.74 -3.95
C LEU A 63 -0.13 28.47 -5.45
N LYS A 64 0.36 27.28 -5.80
CA LYS A 64 0.47 26.83 -7.19
C LYS A 64 -0.89 26.72 -7.90
N HIS A 65 -1.91 26.15 -7.25
CA HIS A 65 -3.28 26.08 -7.80
C HIS A 65 -3.90 27.45 -8.07
N TYR A 66 -3.45 28.49 -7.36
CA TYR A 66 -3.88 29.87 -7.56
C TYR A 66 -2.92 30.69 -8.44
N GLY A 67 -1.86 30.07 -8.98
CA GLY A 67 -0.87 30.74 -9.82
C GLY A 67 -0.06 31.81 -9.11
N VAL A 68 0.01 31.77 -7.77
CA VAL A 68 0.80 32.70 -6.97
C VAL A 68 2.28 32.38 -7.17
N GLN A 69 3.02 33.35 -7.70
CA GLN A 69 4.47 33.23 -7.88
C GLN A 69 5.16 33.46 -6.54
N PHE A 70 6.07 32.57 -6.17
CA PHE A 70 6.89 32.71 -4.97
C PHE A 70 8.28 32.14 -5.22
N ASP A 71 9.29 32.69 -4.53
CA ASP A 71 10.63 32.09 -4.49
C ASP A 71 10.63 30.99 -3.42
N GLU A 72 11.19 29.82 -3.73
CA GLU A 72 11.33 28.74 -2.75
C GLU A 72 12.11 29.18 -1.51
N LYS A 73 13.00 30.18 -1.61
CA LYS A 73 13.70 30.77 -0.47
C LYS A 73 12.77 31.53 0.49
N GLU A 74 11.64 32.06 0.00
CA GLU A 74 10.63 32.70 0.85
C GLU A 74 9.81 31.68 1.63
N THR A 75 9.84 30.41 1.23
CA THR A 75 9.15 29.30 1.93
C THR A 75 9.95 28.80 3.14
N SER A 76 10.40 29.71 4.00
CA SER A 76 10.99 29.31 5.28
C SER A 76 9.93 28.64 6.19
N GLY A 77 10.29 27.51 6.81
CA GLY A 77 9.41 26.74 7.68
C GLY A 77 8.24 26.06 6.95
N ASN A 78 7.01 26.29 7.40
CA ASN A 78 5.80 25.66 6.84
C ASN A 78 5.05 26.55 5.84
N GLY A 79 5.63 27.68 5.41
CA GLY A 79 5.04 28.61 4.44
C GLY A 79 3.83 29.41 4.94
N THR A 80 3.45 29.32 6.22
CA THR A 80 2.22 29.95 6.73
C THR A 80 2.17 31.46 6.48
N SER A 81 3.29 32.17 6.67
CA SER A 81 3.35 33.62 6.43
C SER A 81 3.09 33.97 4.97
N LEU A 82 3.62 33.17 4.03
CA LEU A 82 3.42 33.34 2.60
C LEU A 82 1.95 33.08 2.21
N MET A 83 1.35 32.01 2.74
CA MET A 83 -0.08 31.73 2.54
C MET A 83 -0.96 32.88 3.04
N LYS A 84 -0.70 33.40 4.24
CA LYS A 84 -1.45 34.54 4.79
C LYS A 84 -1.31 35.79 3.92
N LYS A 85 -0.11 36.06 3.41
CA LYS A 85 0.16 37.20 2.50
C LYS A 85 -0.69 37.08 1.22
N GLY A 86 -0.66 35.92 0.56
CA GLY A 86 -1.45 35.68 -0.66
C GLY A 86 -2.97 35.76 -0.42
N LEU A 87 -3.44 35.24 0.72
CA LEU A 87 -4.86 35.33 1.09
C LEU A 87 -5.31 36.77 1.40
N LEU A 88 -4.49 37.55 2.10
CA LEU A 88 -4.79 38.97 2.40
C LEU A 88 -4.75 39.84 1.13
N ALA A 89 -3.95 39.45 0.14
CA ALA A 89 -3.88 40.11 -1.16
C ALA A 89 -5.03 39.70 -2.12
N GLY A 90 -5.88 38.73 -1.74
CA GLY A 90 -6.95 38.22 -2.60
C GLY A 90 -6.45 37.33 -3.76
N GLU A 91 -5.17 36.96 -3.77
CA GLU A 91 -4.57 36.18 -4.86
C GLU A 91 -5.10 34.74 -4.92
N CYS A 92 -5.71 34.26 -3.83
CA CYS A 92 -6.32 32.93 -3.76
C CYS A 92 -7.85 32.96 -3.93
N ASP A 93 -8.44 34.07 -4.38
CA ASP A 93 -9.88 34.19 -4.53
C ASP A 93 -10.38 33.54 -5.84
N GLN A 94 -9.57 33.57 -6.89
CA GLN A 94 -9.88 33.00 -8.20
C GLN A 94 -8.70 32.22 -8.77
N VAL A 95 -9.00 31.11 -9.46
CA VAL A 95 -7.99 30.32 -10.18
C VAL A 95 -7.74 30.97 -11.54
N PRO A 96 -6.47 31.26 -11.90
CA PRO A 96 -6.14 31.79 -13.20
C PRO A 96 -6.65 30.91 -14.35
N GLU A 97 -7.19 31.54 -15.39
CA GLU A 97 -7.74 30.84 -16.56
C GLU A 97 -6.76 29.85 -17.24
N PRO A 98 -5.46 30.15 -17.37
CA PRO A 98 -4.50 29.19 -17.90
C PRO A 98 -4.44 27.87 -17.11
N LEU A 99 -4.63 27.91 -15.78
CA LEU A 99 -4.65 26.71 -14.94
C LEU A 99 -5.95 25.92 -15.09
N ASN A 100 -7.09 26.59 -15.29
CA ASN A 100 -8.34 25.89 -15.63
C ASN A 100 -8.21 25.14 -16.95
N LYS A 101 -7.64 25.80 -17.97
CA LYS A 101 -7.39 25.18 -19.28
C LYS A 101 -6.42 24.00 -19.18
N LEU A 102 -5.32 24.14 -18.42
CA LEU A 102 -4.37 23.06 -18.18
C LEU A 102 -5.07 21.85 -17.52
N ARG A 103 -5.90 22.10 -16.51
CA ARG A 103 -6.69 21.05 -15.84
C ARG A 103 -7.60 20.31 -16.83
N GLU A 104 -8.34 21.04 -17.67
CA GLU A 104 -9.24 20.43 -18.66
C GLU A 104 -8.50 19.63 -19.73
N GLN A 105 -7.37 20.15 -20.21
CA GLN A 105 -6.50 19.45 -21.15
C GLN A 105 -5.95 18.15 -20.55
N MET A 106 -5.37 18.21 -19.35
CA MET A 106 -4.84 17.03 -18.67
C MET A 106 -5.94 16.02 -18.34
N HIS A 107 -7.14 16.50 -17.99
CA HIS A 107 -8.28 15.61 -17.75
C HIS A 107 -8.73 14.90 -19.04
N THR A 108 -8.77 15.63 -20.16
CA THR A 108 -9.12 15.06 -21.48
C THR A 108 -8.08 14.03 -21.91
N GLU A 109 -6.80 14.38 -21.82
CA GLU A 109 -5.69 13.48 -22.13
C GLU A 109 -5.70 12.24 -21.24
N TRP A 110 -6.00 12.40 -19.95
CA TRP A 110 -6.19 11.29 -19.03
C TRP A 110 -7.36 10.39 -19.47
N LEU A 111 -8.50 10.96 -19.86
CA LEU A 111 -9.64 10.17 -20.37
C LEU A 111 -9.29 9.43 -21.67
N GLU A 112 -8.50 10.04 -22.55
CA GLU A 112 -8.04 9.44 -23.80
C GLU A 112 -7.01 8.33 -23.58
N SER A 113 -6.14 8.46 -22.56
CA SER A 113 -5.12 7.47 -22.21
C SER A 113 -5.72 6.19 -21.61
N LEU A 114 -6.90 6.29 -20.99
CA LEU A 114 -7.67 5.13 -20.59
C LEU A 114 -8.15 4.37 -21.84
N THR A 115 -7.32 3.43 -22.31
CA THR A 115 -7.60 2.52 -23.43
C THR A 115 -9.08 2.10 -23.53
N PRO A 116 -9.66 1.93 -24.74
CA PRO A 116 -11.09 1.59 -24.92
C PRO A 116 -11.55 0.29 -24.22
N ARG A 117 -10.61 -0.58 -23.79
CA ARG A 117 -10.93 -1.71 -22.92
C ARG A 117 -11.33 -1.29 -21.49
N LYS A 118 -10.89 -0.11 -21.04
CA LYS A 118 -11.19 0.49 -19.72
C LYS A 118 -12.22 1.61 -19.81
N THR A 119 -12.31 2.34 -20.92
CA THR A 119 -13.38 3.32 -21.15
C THR A 119 -14.42 2.73 -22.10
N PHE A 120 -15.51 2.24 -21.54
CA PHE A 120 -16.70 1.93 -22.32
C PHE A 120 -17.15 3.19 -23.05
N ARG A 121 -16.82 3.29 -24.35
CA ARG A 121 -17.33 4.33 -25.23
C ARG A 121 -18.84 4.13 -25.33
N LEU A 122 -19.59 4.81 -24.46
CA LEU A 122 -21.01 5.10 -24.61
C LEU A 122 -21.16 6.00 -25.83
N SER A 123 -20.94 5.43 -27.02
CA SER A 123 -21.31 6.07 -28.26
C SER A 123 -22.80 6.35 -28.15
N ARG A 124 -23.25 7.53 -28.62
CA ARG A 124 -24.67 7.85 -28.81
C ARG A 124 -25.27 6.83 -29.79
N VAL A 125 -25.60 5.65 -29.30
CA VAL A 125 -26.39 4.69 -30.04
C VAL A 125 -27.83 5.19 -29.93
N GLY A 126 -28.49 5.33 -31.08
CA GLY A 126 -29.87 5.80 -31.14
C GLY A 126 -30.76 4.97 -30.22
N HIS A 127 -31.89 5.56 -29.78
CA HIS A 127 -32.82 5.02 -28.79
C HIS A 127 -33.45 3.63 -29.09
N GLY A 128 -32.93 2.87 -30.06
CA GLY A 128 -33.26 1.47 -30.28
C GLY A 128 -32.49 0.55 -29.33
N GLN A 129 -33.11 0.23 -28.20
CA GLN A 129 -32.92 -1.01 -27.40
C GLN A 129 -31.49 -1.58 -27.33
N THR A 130 -30.50 -0.81 -26.90
CA THR A 130 -29.21 -1.41 -26.55
C THR A 130 -29.34 -2.10 -25.19
N ILE A 131 -29.40 -3.44 -25.21
CA ILE A 131 -29.32 -4.32 -24.05
C ILE A 131 -27.95 -4.29 -23.34
N THR A 132 -27.03 -3.44 -23.80
CA THR A 132 -25.67 -3.36 -23.28
C THR A 132 -25.67 -2.71 -21.90
N VAL A 133 -25.31 -3.51 -20.90
CA VAL A 133 -25.04 -3.04 -19.54
C VAL A 133 -23.56 -2.75 -19.39
N VAL A 134 -23.22 -1.60 -18.84
CA VAL A 134 -21.85 -1.20 -18.50
C VAL A 134 -21.66 -1.38 -17.00
N GLY A 135 -20.66 -2.17 -16.59
CA GLY A 135 -20.23 -2.29 -15.20
C GLY A 135 -18.93 -1.52 -14.96
N ILE A 136 -18.93 -0.60 -13.99
CA ILE A 136 -17.74 0.17 -13.61
C ILE A 136 -17.28 -0.29 -12.22
N PRO A 137 -16.19 -1.07 -12.14
CA PRO A 137 -15.65 -1.50 -10.86
C PRO A 137 -14.98 -0.32 -10.16
N LEU A 138 -15.25 -0.19 -8.87
CA LEU A 138 -14.65 0.74 -7.95
C LEU A 138 -14.15 -0.03 -6.74
N ASP A 139 -13.20 0.55 -6.01
CA ASP A 139 -12.83 0.06 -4.70
C ASP A 139 -14.07 -0.08 -3.80
N ARG A 140 -14.17 -1.18 -3.04
CA ARG A 140 -15.34 -1.52 -2.22
C ARG A 140 -15.74 -0.42 -1.25
N HIS A 141 -14.79 0.39 -0.78
CA HIS A 141 -15.01 1.47 0.19
C HIS A 141 -15.03 2.86 -0.45
N SER A 142 -14.87 2.98 -1.77
CA SER A 142 -14.90 4.25 -2.50
C SER A 142 -16.31 4.87 -2.62
N THR A 143 -16.87 5.31 -1.49
CA THR A 143 -18.19 5.94 -1.38
C THR A 143 -18.31 7.23 -2.17
N TYR A 144 -17.26 8.06 -2.19
CA TYR A 144 -17.25 9.35 -2.90
C TYR A 144 -17.42 9.17 -4.41
N ARG A 145 -16.56 8.38 -5.06
CA ARG A 145 -16.65 8.13 -6.51
C ARG A 145 -17.96 7.43 -6.86
N ALA A 146 -18.38 6.46 -6.04
CA ALA A 146 -19.64 5.78 -6.26
C ALA A 146 -20.85 6.72 -6.13
N GLY A 147 -20.78 7.71 -5.22
CA GLY A 147 -21.78 8.78 -5.10
C GLY A 147 -21.83 9.65 -6.35
N GLN A 148 -20.68 10.18 -6.79
CA GLN A 148 -20.60 11.02 -7.99
C GLN A 148 -21.15 10.33 -9.24
N MET A 149 -20.84 9.05 -9.43
CA MET A 149 -21.33 8.26 -10.56
C MET A 149 -22.85 8.08 -10.51
N ARG A 150 -23.41 7.80 -9.32
CA ARG A 150 -24.88 7.70 -9.13
C ARG A 150 -25.57 9.04 -9.39
N ASP A 151 -25.01 10.13 -8.89
CA ASP A 151 -25.55 11.49 -9.07
C ASP A 151 -25.46 11.96 -10.53
N ALA A 152 -24.44 11.52 -11.27
CA ALA A 152 -24.33 11.79 -12.70
C ALA A 152 -25.34 10.94 -13.50
N ALA A 153 -25.43 9.65 -13.20
CA ALA A 153 -26.33 8.73 -13.88
C ALA A 153 -27.81 9.10 -13.68
N SER A 154 -28.20 9.57 -12.49
CA SER A 154 -29.57 9.99 -12.18
C SER A 154 -30.06 11.19 -12.99
N LYS A 155 -29.13 11.98 -13.56
CA LYS A 155 -29.44 13.13 -14.44
C LYS A 155 -29.70 12.70 -15.89
N VAL A 156 -29.43 11.44 -16.25
CA VAL A 156 -29.62 10.92 -17.61
C VAL A 156 -30.97 10.23 -17.70
N SER A 157 -31.91 10.81 -18.45
CA SER A 157 -33.26 10.26 -18.59
C SER A 157 -33.27 8.84 -19.16
N GLY A 158 -33.95 7.93 -18.45
CA GLY A 158 -34.10 6.52 -18.84
C GLY A 158 -32.87 5.64 -18.55
N LEU A 159 -31.80 6.18 -17.97
CA LEU A 159 -30.65 5.39 -17.56
C LEU A 159 -30.94 4.72 -16.21
N HIS A 160 -30.98 3.40 -16.20
CA HIS A 160 -31.08 2.61 -14.98
C HIS A 160 -29.70 2.34 -14.40
N LEU A 161 -29.62 2.31 -13.07
CA LEU A 161 -28.40 2.00 -12.35
C LEU A 161 -28.68 1.01 -11.22
N GLU A 162 -27.75 0.11 -10.98
CA GLU A 162 -27.77 -0.78 -9.82
C GLU A 162 -26.33 -0.98 -9.34
N THR A 163 -26.12 -0.98 -8.02
CA THR A 163 -24.79 -1.19 -7.44
C THR A 163 -24.75 -2.57 -6.81
N SER A 164 -23.77 -3.38 -7.22
CA SER A 164 -23.48 -4.65 -6.58
C SER A 164 -22.16 -4.57 -5.83
N ARG A 165 -22.06 -5.25 -4.70
CA ARG A 165 -20.87 -5.27 -3.85
C ARG A 165 -20.33 -6.69 -3.77
N GLY A 166 -19.08 -6.88 -4.14
CA GLY A 166 -18.34 -8.09 -3.87
C GLY A 166 -17.32 -7.91 -2.73
N PRO A 167 -16.43 -8.89 -2.55
CA PRO A 167 -15.45 -8.89 -1.46
C PRO A 167 -14.37 -7.81 -1.59
N LYS A 168 -13.88 -7.51 -2.80
CA LYS A 168 -12.84 -6.48 -3.03
C LYS A 168 -13.37 -5.24 -3.75
N THR A 169 -14.41 -5.39 -4.56
CA THR A 169 -14.94 -4.30 -5.38
C THR A 169 -16.41 -3.98 -5.11
N GLN A 170 -16.81 -2.76 -5.46
CA GLN A 170 -18.20 -2.43 -5.73
C GLN A 170 -18.32 -2.06 -7.22
N THR A 171 -19.28 -2.64 -7.92
CA THR A 171 -19.49 -2.34 -9.34
C THR A 171 -20.81 -1.62 -9.54
N ILE A 172 -20.76 -0.48 -10.23
CA ILE A 172 -21.94 0.27 -10.64
C ILE A 172 -22.31 -0.18 -12.05
N PHE A 173 -23.45 -0.86 -12.15
CA PHE A 173 -24.04 -1.28 -13.41
C PHE A 173 -24.97 -0.20 -13.93
N MET A 174 -24.86 0.15 -15.20
CA MET A 174 -25.68 1.17 -15.85
C MET A 174 -26.13 0.69 -17.24
N GLY A 175 -27.35 1.05 -17.63
CA GLY A 175 -27.92 0.71 -18.94
C GLY A 175 -29.36 1.21 -19.08
N TRP A 176 -29.89 1.23 -20.29
CA TRP A 176 -31.27 1.69 -20.56
C TRP A 176 -32.33 0.60 -20.37
N ASP A 177 -31.92 -0.65 -20.18
CA ASP A 177 -32.80 -1.76 -19.83
C ASP A 177 -32.64 -2.09 -18.34
N SER A 178 -33.64 -1.72 -17.54
CA SER A 178 -33.69 -1.98 -16.10
C SER A 178 -33.53 -3.45 -15.75
N THR A 179 -34.13 -4.34 -16.55
CA THR A 179 -34.08 -5.80 -16.30
C THR A 179 -32.69 -6.35 -16.57
N ALA A 180 -32.04 -5.88 -17.64
CA ALA A 180 -30.66 -6.26 -17.95
C ALA A 180 -29.69 -5.74 -16.88
N VAL A 181 -29.84 -4.49 -16.43
CA VAL A 181 -29.02 -3.89 -15.36
C VAL A 181 -29.16 -4.68 -14.07
N SER A 182 -30.39 -4.99 -13.66
CA SER A 182 -30.63 -5.75 -12.45
C SER A 182 -30.12 -7.18 -12.53
N LYS A 183 -30.27 -7.83 -13.70
CA LYS A 183 -29.71 -9.16 -13.94
C LYS A 183 -28.18 -9.15 -13.87
N ALA A 184 -27.52 -8.11 -14.38
CA ALA A 184 -26.06 -8.00 -14.34
C ALA A 184 -25.54 -7.70 -12.92
N ALA A 185 -26.26 -6.88 -12.16
CA ALA A 185 -25.91 -6.58 -10.77
C ALA A 185 -26.12 -7.80 -9.84
N LYS A 186 -27.19 -8.57 -10.08
CA LYS A 186 -27.45 -9.82 -9.38
C LYS A 186 -26.39 -10.86 -9.73
N GLY A 187 -25.68 -11.34 -8.71
CA GLY A 187 -24.66 -12.37 -8.86
C GLY A 187 -23.24 -11.84 -9.06
N HIS A 188 -23.03 -10.54 -9.28
CA HIS A 188 -21.68 -9.98 -9.38
C HIS A 188 -20.84 -10.27 -8.13
N GLY A 189 -21.37 -10.01 -6.93
CA GLY A 189 -20.65 -10.29 -5.68
C GLY A 189 -20.33 -11.77 -5.46
N ALA A 190 -21.24 -12.67 -5.88
CA ALA A 190 -21.00 -14.12 -5.79
C ALA A 190 -19.94 -14.57 -6.81
N LYS A 191 -20.00 -14.05 -8.04
CA LYS A 191 -19.03 -14.32 -9.09
C LYS A 191 -17.63 -13.81 -8.71
N GLU A 192 -17.52 -12.59 -8.18
CA GLU A 192 -16.25 -12.05 -7.69
C GLU A 192 -15.70 -12.90 -6.54
N ALA A 193 -16.56 -13.36 -5.62
CA ALA A 193 -16.13 -14.25 -4.54
C ALA A 193 -15.63 -15.60 -5.06
N GLU A 194 -16.30 -16.19 -6.05
CA GLU A 194 -15.88 -17.43 -6.70
C GLU A 194 -14.55 -17.28 -7.44
N GLU A 195 -14.37 -16.19 -8.21
CA GLU A 195 -13.11 -15.88 -8.90
C GLU A 195 -11.95 -15.69 -7.90
N LEU A 196 -12.21 -15.00 -6.79
CA LEU A 196 -11.22 -14.81 -5.72
C LEU A 196 -10.87 -16.12 -5.01
N GLN A 197 -11.87 -16.95 -4.71
CA GLN A 197 -11.65 -18.26 -4.09
C GLN A 197 -10.86 -19.18 -5.03
N ALA A 198 -11.20 -19.20 -6.32
CA ALA A 198 -10.49 -20.01 -7.31
C ALA A 198 -9.01 -19.59 -7.43
N THR A 199 -8.74 -18.28 -7.40
CA THR A 199 -7.37 -17.74 -7.41
C THR A 199 -6.60 -18.15 -6.14
N GLU A 200 -7.25 -18.09 -4.98
CA GLU A 200 -6.64 -18.51 -3.71
C GLU A 200 -6.38 -20.03 -3.67
N ASP A 201 -7.32 -20.84 -4.14
CA ASP A 201 -7.19 -22.29 -4.22
C ASP A 201 -6.06 -22.70 -5.17
N GLU A 202 -5.92 -22.02 -6.31
CA GLU A 202 -4.80 -22.19 -7.25
C GLU A 202 -3.46 -21.87 -6.56
N ARG A 203 -3.37 -20.72 -5.89
CA ARG A 203 -2.20 -20.30 -5.13
C ARG A 203 -1.81 -21.30 -4.04
N VAL A 204 -2.79 -21.79 -3.26
CA VAL A 204 -2.56 -22.81 -2.23
C VAL A 204 -2.10 -24.13 -2.85
N GLY A 205 -2.67 -24.51 -4.00
CA GLY A 205 -2.27 -25.70 -4.76
C GLY A 205 -0.80 -25.65 -5.21
N GLU A 206 -0.38 -24.56 -5.84
CA GLU A 206 1.00 -24.35 -6.26
C GLU A 206 1.99 -24.42 -5.08
N ARG A 207 1.64 -23.78 -3.96
CA ARG A 207 2.47 -23.80 -2.75
C ARG A 207 2.57 -25.18 -2.13
N LEU A 208 1.50 -25.97 -2.15
CA LEU A 208 1.51 -27.34 -1.67
C LEU A 208 2.37 -28.26 -2.54
N GLU A 209 2.38 -28.04 -3.86
CA GLU A 209 3.24 -28.76 -4.79
C GLU A 209 4.72 -28.47 -4.53
N LEU A 210 5.10 -27.20 -4.43
CA LEU A 210 6.45 -26.77 -4.07
C LEU A 210 6.92 -27.40 -2.75
N HIS A 211 6.07 -27.35 -1.72
CA HIS A 211 6.39 -27.95 -0.42
C HIS A 211 6.56 -29.46 -0.50
N THR A 212 5.69 -30.13 -1.26
CA THR A 212 5.74 -31.58 -1.47
C THR A 212 7.04 -31.99 -2.16
N ASP A 213 7.46 -31.23 -3.17
CA ASP A 213 8.71 -31.47 -3.88
C ASP A 213 9.94 -31.23 -3.01
N TYR A 214 9.95 -30.17 -2.21
CA TYR A 214 10.97 -29.96 -1.18
C TYR A 214 11.07 -31.15 -0.20
N LEU A 215 9.94 -31.66 0.30
CA LEU A 215 9.97 -32.84 1.17
C LEU A 215 10.52 -34.09 0.47
N LYS A 216 10.31 -34.24 -0.84
CA LYS A 216 10.92 -35.31 -1.63
C LYS A 216 12.44 -35.12 -1.76
N THR A 217 12.93 -33.89 -2.02
CA THR A 217 14.37 -33.62 -2.10
C THR A 217 15.06 -33.88 -0.76
N LEU A 218 14.45 -33.46 0.36
CA LEU A 218 14.97 -33.76 1.70
C LEU A 218 15.09 -35.27 1.95
N LYS A 219 14.09 -36.06 1.59
CA LYS A 219 14.11 -37.53 1.77
C LYS A 219 15.26 -38.18 1.00
N ARG A 220 15.59 -37.69 -0.20
CA ARG A 220 16.72 -38.19 -1.01
C ARG A 220 18.09 -37.87 -0.40
N THR A 221 18.18 -36.79 0.38
CA THR A 221 19.45 -36.25 0.89
C THR A 221 19.83 -36.76 2.29
N LYS A 222 19.07 -37.72 2.85
CA LYS A 222 19.16 -38.20 4.25
C LYS A 222 20.45 -38.95 4.66
N THR A 223 21.42 -39.12 3.78
CA THR A 223 22.71 -39.74 4.14
C THR A 223 23.69 -38.72 4.74
N GLY A 224 23.53 -38.45 6.05
CA GLY A 224 24.61 -37.93 6.91
C GLY A 224 24.91 -36.43 6.89
N LYS A 225 24.14 -35.58 6.21
CA LYS A 225 24.37 -34.12 6.21
C LYS A 225 23.73 -33.42 7.41
N LYS A 226 24.47 -32.48 8.03
CA LYS A 226 23.94 -31.55 9.03
C LYS A 226 22.87 -30.67 8.37
N TYR A 227 21.71 -30.53 9.02
CA TYR A 227 20.65 -29.65 8.53
C TYR A 227 21.12 -28.18 8.59
N SER A 228 20.94 -27.47 7.48
CA SER A 228 21.16 -26.03 7.37
C SER A 228 19.81 -25.35 7.17
N PRO A 229 19.52 -24.21 7.83
CA PRO A 229 18.32 -23.41 7.58
C PRO A 229 18.43 -22.54 6.32
N VAL A 230 19.48 -22.69 5.51
CA VAL A 230 19.67 -21.93 4.28
C VAL A 230 18.65 -22.37 3.24
N GLY A 231 17.96 -21.41 2.64
CA GLY A 231 16.92 -21.66 1.65
C GLY A 231 15.95 -20.50 1.53
N LYS A 232 14.98 -20.69 0.62
CA LYS A 232 13.86 -19.77 0.43
C LYS A 232 12.62 -20.36 1.08
N TYR A 233 11.78 -19.51 1.65
CA TYR A 233 10.63 -19.92 2.45
C TYR A 233 9.44 -19.04 2.07
N ILE A 234 8.28 -19.65 1.93
CA ILE A 234 7.01 -18.93 1.83
C ILE A 234 6.37 -18.98 3.21
N ILE A 235 6.01 -17.82 3.73
CA ILE A 235 5.49 -17.64 5.07
C ILE A 235 3.96 -17.52 4.99
N ASP A 236 3.27 -18.25 5.87
CA ASP A 236 1.83 -18.04 6.08
C ASP A 236 1.62 -17.26 7.37
N CYS A 237 0.88 -16.16 7.23
CA CYS A 237 0.68 -15.25 8.35
C CYS A 237 -0.72 -14.62 8.30
N GLU A 238 -1.69 -15.33 8.89
CA GLU A 238 -3.10 -14.93 8.95
C GLU A 238 -3.31 -13.47 9.42
N GLU A 239 -2.49 -12.99 10.36
CA GLU A 239 -2.59 -11.60 10.85
C GLU A 239 -2.20 -10.58 9.78
N ILE A 240 -1.16 -10.85 8.98
CA ILE A 240 -0.71 -9.95 7.92
C ILE A 240 -1.70 -10.03 6.76
N GLU A 241 -2.11 -11.24 6.39
CA GLU A 241 -3.09 -11.50 5.32
C GLU A 241 -4.46 -10.89 5.63
N SER A 242 -4.92 -10.92 6.88
CA SER A 242 -6.20 -10.33 7.28
C SER A 242 -6.18 -8.81 7.36
N GLN A 243 -5.09 -8.21 7.86
CA GLN A 243 -4.98 -6.76 7.99
C GLN A 243 -4.59 -6.07 6.67
N TRP A 244 -3.84 -6.76 5.80
CA TRP A 244 -3.35 -6.23 4.53
C TRP A 244 -3.53 -7.22 3.37
N PRO A 245 -4.77 -7.62 3.06
CA PRO A 245 -5.06 -8.66 2.06
C PRO A 245 -4.56 -8.33 0.65
N ASP A 246 -4.42 -7.05 0.30
CA ASP A 246 -3.92 -6.62 -1.01
C ASP A 246 -2.38 -6.47 -1.07
N GLN A 247 -1.69 -6.67 0.06
CA GLN A 247 -0.23 -6.55 0.16
C GLN A 247 0.42 -7.80 0.77
N ALA A 248 -0.38 -8.80 1.16
CA ALA A 248 0.11 -10.02 1.78
C ALA A 248 0.36 -11.16 0.76
N ASP A 249 0.43 -10.83 -0.53
CA ASP A 249 0.74 -11.79 -1.58
C ASP A 249 2.21 -12.23 -1.45
N ASP A 250 2.42 -13.54 -1.32
CA ASP A 250 3.74 -14.20 -1.34
C ASP A 250 4.76 -13.71 -0.30
N LEU A 251 4.37 -13.73 0.98
CA LEU A 251 5.26 -13.42 2.09
C LEU A 251 6.52 -14.30 2.04
N GLY A 252 7.67 -13.69 1.77
CA GLY A 252 8.93 -14.38 1.49
C GLY A 252 9.95 -14.25 2.61
N LEU A 253 10.72 -15.31 2.85
CA LEU A 253 11.90 -15.30 3.70
C LEU A 253 13.03 -16.05 3.00
N ASP A 254 14.16 -15.39 2.79
CA ASP A 254 15.34 -15.95 2.13
C ASP A 254 16.52 -15.96 3.10
N ILE A 255 16.95 -17.15 3.50
CA ILE A 255 17.98 -17.36 4.51
C ILE A 255 19.29 -17.76 3.83
N HIS A 256 20.31 -16.94 4.03
CA HIS A 256 21.67 -17.12 3.54
C HIS A 256 22.63 -17.38 4.70
N GLN A 257 23.69 -18.15 4.43
CA GLN A 257 24.78 -18.33 5.39
C GLN A 257 25.74 -17.15 5.29
N THR A 258 26.15 -16.59 6.44
CA THR A 258 27.17 -15.54 6.45
C THR A 258 28.58 -16.12 6.42
N ASN A 259 29.59 -15.25 6.36
CA ASN A 259 30.99 -15.64 6.51
C ASN A 259 31.31 -16.22 7.90
N LYS A 260 30.47 -16.00 8.92
CA LYS A 260 30.66 -16.51 10.28
C LYS A 260 29.83 -17.78 10.51
N PRO A 261 30.46 -18.94 10.77
CA PRO A 261 29.74 -20.18 11.01
C PRO A 261 28.70 -20.07 12.13
N GLY A 262 27.50 -20.60 11.88
CA GLY A 262 26.40 -20.59 12.85
C GLY A 262 25.57 -19.30 12.85
N ILE A 263 25.93 -18.31 12.04
CA ILE A 263 25.16 -17.10 11.81
C ILE A 263 24.59 -17.12 10.39
N PHE A 264 23.32 -16.75 10.30
CA PHE A 264 22.58 -16.67 9.05
C PHE A 264 21.98 -15.27 8.92
N GLU A 265 21.95 -14.78 7.70
CA GLU A 265 21.27 -13.56 7.32
C GLU A 265 19.98 -13.97 6.63
N ALA A 266 18.85 -13.42 7.07
CA ALA A 266 17.58 -13.69 6.43
C ALA A 266 16.95 -12.39 5.96
N SER A 267 16.78 -12.28 4.65
CA SER A 267 16.02 -11.21 4.02
C SER A 267 14.54 -11.60 4.02
N PHE A 268 13.66 -10.70 4.43
CA PHE A 268 12.23 -10.95 4.43
C PHE A 268 11.48 -9.84 3.69
N ASP A 269 10.43 -10.25 2.98
CA ASP A 269 9.46 -9.39 2.34
C ASP A 269 8.07 -9.90 2.71
N PHE A 270 7.43 -9.21 3.66
CA PHE A 270 6.06 -9.49 4.10
C PHE A 270 5.08 -8.44 3.58
N GLY A 271 5.42 -7.77 2.46
CA GLY A 271 4.63 -6.73 1.80
C GLY A 271 4.64 -5.40 2.54
N ILE A 272 3.98 -5.32 3.69
CA ILE A 272 4.00 -4.11 4.53
C ILE A 272 5.30 -3.94 5.32
N LEU A 273 6.05 -5.03 5.48
CA LEU A 273 7.28 -5.11 6.27
C LEU A 273 8.34 -5.81 5.45
N GLU A 274 9.40 -5.07 5.13
CA GLU A 274 10.57 -5.58 4.46
C GLU A 274 11.80 -5.33 5.36
N GLY A 275 12.79 -6.21 5.27
CA GLY A 275 14.04 -6.00 5.96
C GLY A 275 14.96 -7.20 5.99
N VAL A 276 15.97 -7.08 6.84
CA VAL A 276 16.97 -8.13 7.07
C VAL A 276 16.99 -8.46 8.56
N MET A 277 17.05 -9.75 8.88
CA MET A 277 17.20 -10.25 10.24
C MET A 277 18.42 -11.17 10.32
N MET A 278 19.14 -11.06 11.44
CA MET A 278 20.25 -11.97 11.75
C MET A 278 19.73 -13.10 12.64
N ILE A 279 20.03 -14.33 12.25
CA ILE A 279 19.59 -15.55 12.92
C ILE A 279 20.82 -16.32 13.41
N SER A 280 20.78 -16.79 14.65
CA SER A 280 21.82 -17.65 15.22
C SER A 280 21.21 -18.61 16.23
N LEU A 281 21.83 -19.78 16.40
CA LEU A 281 21.49 -20.70 17.48
C LEU A 281 21.98 -20.18 18.84
N GLU A 282 23.08 -19.43 18.84
CA GLU A 282 23.73 -18.91 20.04
C GLU A 282 23.56 -17.39 20.16
N ASN A 283 22.88 -16.95 21.22
CA ASN A 283 22.58 -15.54 21.44
C ASN A 283 23.84 -14.68 21.63
N ASN A 284 24.84 -15.18 22.37
CA ASN A 284 26.08 -14.43 22.61
C ASN A 284 26.86 -14.19 21.31
N THR A 285 26.90 -15.22 20.45
CA THR A 285 27.57 -15.18 19.15
C THR A 285 26.88 -14.19 18.19
N LEU A 286 25.55 -14.10 18.26
CA LEU A 286 24.74 -13.12 17.53
C LEU A 286 24.98 -11.70 18.02
N GLU A 287 24.93 -11.46 19.34
CA GLU A 287 25.15 -10.14 19.94
C GLU A 287 26.56 -9.61 19.61
N GLN A 288 27.56 -10.48 19.70
CA GLN A 288 28.94 -10.12 19.33
C GLN A 288 29.05 -9.76 17.84
N TYR A 289 28.41 -10.52 16.95
CA TYR A 289 28.44 -10.25 15.51
C TYR A 289 27.73 -8.94 15.15
N CYS A 290 26.55 -8.69 15.71
CA CYS A 290 25.84 -7.42 15.52
C CYS A 290 26.67 -6.23 16.02
N SER A 291 27.37 -6.39 17.16
CA SER A 291 28.23 -5.34 17.71
C SER A 291 29.48 -5.07 16.84
N GLN A 292 29.94 -6.06 16.07
CA GLN A 292 31.04 -5.88 15.10
C GLN A 292 30.55 -5.10 13.88
N LEU A 293 29.41 -5.50 13.31
CA LEU A 293 28.80 -4.80 12.18
C LEU A 293 28.51 -3.31 12.48
N ASP A 294 28.14 -2.98 13.72
CA ASP A 294 27.90 -1.59 14.14
C ASP A 294 29.19 -0.74 14.18
N ARG A 295 30.36 -1.35 14.41
CA ARG A 295 31.64 -0.63 14.48
C ARG A 295 32.25 -0.39 13.11
N ASP A 296 32.12 -1.36 12.21
CA ASP A 296 32.66 -1.26 10.86
C ASP A 296 31.97 -0.15 10.05
N ASP A 297 30.70 0.16 10.35
CA ASP A 297 29.94 1.28 9.77
C ASP A 297 30.36 2.67 10.31
N GLU A 298 31.18 2.74 11.37
CA GLU A 298 31.64 4.00 11.98
C GLU A 298 33.06 4.40 11.55
N SER A 299 33.78 3.54 10.83
CA SER A 299 35.21 3.73 10.58
C SER A 299 35.57 4.46 9.28
N ASP A 300 34.61 4.78 8.41
CA ASP A 300 34.87 5.34 7.06
C ASP A 300 34.38 6.80 6.86
N GLY A 301 34.08 7.51 7.96
CA GLY A 301 33.55 8.88 7.91
C GLY A 301 34.48 9.92 8.53
N ASP A 302 35.69 10.08 8.00
CA ASP A 302 36.55 11.22 8.33
C ASP A 302 36.25 12.40 7.40
N GLU A 303 35.87 13.51 8.04
CA GLU A 303 35.77 14.91 7.59
C GLU A 303 34.85 15.31 6.41
N GLY A 304 33.66 15.83 6.76
CA GLY A 304 33.09 16.99 6.07
C GLY A 304 31.60 16.94 5.75
N GLY A 305 30.73 17.23 6.74
CA GLY A 305 29.32 17.50 6.48
C GLY A 305 28.38 17.15 7.63
N GLU A 306 28.48 17.87 8.73
CA GLU A 306 27.51 17.82 9.82
C GLU A 306 26.15 18.31 9.30
N ASP A 307 25.18 17.40 9.11
CA ASP A 307 23.80 17.54 9.65
C ASP A 307 22.75 16.55 9.10
N GLU A 308 23.01 15.78 8.04
CA GLU A 308 21.93 14.96 7.42
C GLU A 308 21.96 13.44 7.72
N VAL A 309 23.07 12.88 8.21
CA VAL A 309 23.23 11.41 8.31
C VAL A 309 22.65 10.81 9.61
N LYS A 310 22.33 11.64 10.61
CA LYS A 310 21.93 11.18 11.96
C LYS A 310 20.54 10.53 12.02
N MET A 311 19.71 10.64 10.98
CA MET A 311 18.33 10.12 10.98
C MET A 311 18.22 8.65 10.53
N ARG A 312 19.21 8.10 9.83
CA ARG A 312 19.19 6.69 9.38
C ARG A 312 19.48 5.66 10.49
N ARG A 313 20.17 6.06 11.56
CA ARG A 313 20.63 5.15 12.64
C ARG A 313 19.60 4.78 13.73
N ARG A 314 18.32 5.18 13.63
CA ARG A 314 17.38 5.10 14.78
C ARG A 314 16.29 4.02 14.77
N MET A 315 16.29 3.04 13.87
CA MET A 315 15.32 1.93 13.92
C MET A 315 15.95 0.53 13.80
N ARG A 316 16.75 0.14 14.80
CA ARG A 316 16.97 -1.28 15.13
C ARG A 316 16.12 -1.67 16.33
N LEU A 317 15.10 -2.49 16.09
CA LEU A 317 14.20 -2.98 17.12
C LEU A 317 14.81 -4.22 17.76
N ARG A 318 15.41 -4.06 18.94
CA ARG A 318 15.75 -5.19 19.81
C ARG A 318 14.44 -5.87 20.26
N ILE A 319 14.05 -6.96 19.60
CA ILE A 319 13.08 -7.92 20.16
C ILE A 319 13.86 -8.80 21.14
N SER A 320 14.27 -8.24 22.26
CA SER A 320 14.86 -9.00 23.35
C SER A 320 14.18 -8.63 24.66
N LYS A 321 13.49 -9.63 25.23
CA LYS A 321 13.08 -9.79 26.65
C LYS A 321 11.77 -9.10 27.09
N SER A 322 10.66 -9.85 26.95
CA SER A 322 9.83 -10.36 28.07
C SER A 322 8.47 -10.83 27.51
N LEU A 323 8.15 -12.11 27.70
CA LEU A 323 6.81 -12.63 27.47
C LEU A 323 5.94 -12.25 28.68
N PRO A 324 4.75 -11.65 28.50
CA PRO A 324 3.75 -11.59 29.55
C PRO A 324 3.37 -13.02 29.98
N GLN A 325 3.31 -13.28 31.28
CA GLN A 325 2.88 -14.56 31.87
C GLN A 325 1.43 -14.98 31.52
N ALA A 326 0.69 -14.15 30.78
CA ALA A 326 -0.75 -14.29 30.56
C ALA A 326 -1.19 -15.28 29.46
N LEU A 327 -0.27 -15.97 28.76
CA LEU A 327 -0.62 -16.94 27.69
C LEU A 327 -0.28 -18.40 28.03
N LYS A 328 -0.44 -18.81 29.29
CA LYS A 328 -0.39 -20.24 29.71
C LYS A 328 -1.73 -20.99 29.59
N GLY A 329 -2.76 -20.39 29.00
CA GLY A 329 -4.10 -20.99 28.92
C GLY A 329 -4.43 -21.59 27.55
N LYS A 330 -4.30 -22.93 27.44
CA LYS A 330 -5.07 -23.84 26.57
C LYS A 330 -5.30 -23.44 25.10
N LEU A 331 -4.35 -23.77 24.23
CA LEU A 331 -4.62 -24.12 22.83
C LEU A 331 -5.13 -25.58 22.81
N LYS A 332 -6.42 -25.79 22.53
CA LYS A 332 -6.95 -27.08 22.09
C LYS A 332 -6.77 -27.14 20.56
N LEU A 333 -5.74 -27.84 20.11
CA LEU A 333 -5.64 -28.29 18.72
C LEU A 333 -6.61 -29.47 18.55
N HIS A 334 -7.60 -29.30 17.67
CA HIS A 334 -8.30 -30.44 17.09
C HIS A 334 -7.31 -31.16 16.17
N ALA A 335 -6.82 -32.32 16.62
CA ALA A 335 -5.97 -33.18 15.84
C ALA A 335 -6.84 -34.12 15.00
N ALA A 336 -6.73 -34.04 13.68
CA ALA A 336 -6.96 -35.19 12.82
C ALA A 336 -5.72 -36.07 12.91
N GLU A 337 -5.96 -37.34 13.20
CA GLU A 337 -4.98 -38.36 13.55
C GLU A 337 -4.22 -38.88 12.32
N VAL A 338 -2.93 -38.55 12.21
CA VAL A 338 -1.96 -39.33 11.44
C VAL A 338 -0.67 -39.43 12.27
N ALA A 339 -0.18 -40.66 12.41
CA ALA A 339 0.83 -41.05 13.38
C ALA A 339 2.29 -40.64 13.05
N HIS A 340 3.00 -40.23 14.11
CA HIS A 340 4.44 -40.35 14.40
C HIS A 340 5.50 -39.59 13.55
N GLN A 341 6.06 -38.51 14.14
CA GLN A 341 7.43 -38.46 14.69
C GLN A 341 7.64 -37.15 15.47
N LYS A 342 8.06 -37.22 16.74
CA LYS A 342 8.38 -36.04 17.56
C LYS A 342 9.75 -35.47 17.16
N SER A 343 9.78 -34.37 16.42
CA SER A 343 11.00 -33.57 16.20
C SER A 343 11.31 -32.66 17.40
N PRO A 344 12.60 -32.39 17.70
CA PRO A 344 12.99 -31.51 18.80
C PRO A 344 12.63 -30.05 18.48
N ARG A 345 12.03 -29.35 19.47
CA ARG A 345 11.77 -27.91 19.41
C ARG A 345 13.09 -27.15 19.54
N LEU A 346 13.59 -26.57 18.45
CA LEU A 346 14.73 -25.64 18.47
C LEU A 346 14.25 -24.26 18.98
N LYS A 347 15.02 -23.65 19.88
CA LYS A 347 14.85 -22.25 20.27
C LYS A 347 15.76 -21.41 19.38
N LEU A 348 15.18 -20.57 18.54
CA LEU A 348 15.90 -19.65 17.66
C LEU A 348 15.94 -18.25 18.27
N HIS A 349 17.07 -17.57 18.12
CA HIS A 349 17.25 -16.16 18.50
C HIS A 349 17.34 -15.33 17.21
N ALA A 350 16.59 -14.23 17.14
CA ALA A 350 16.56 -13.34 15.98
C ALA A 350 16.70 -11.88 16.42
N ALA A 351 17.49 -11.11 15.67
CA ALA A 351 17.57 -9.66 15.77
C ALA A 351 17.17 -9.06 14.41
N ALA A 352 16.11 -8.25 14.39
CA ALA A 352 15.56 -7.72 13.15
C ALA A 352 15.81 -6.20 13.03
N VAL A 353 16.16 -5.77 11.83
CA VAL A 353 16.14 -4.37 11.42
C VAL A 353 14.95 -4.22 10.48
N ALA A 354 13.86 -3.66 10.98
CA ALA A 354 12.66 -3.40 10.19
C ALA A 354 12.56 -1.89 9.93
N HIS A 355 12.18 -1.51 8.71
CA HIS A 355 11.79 -0.15 8.38
C HIS A 355 10.26 -0.03 8.45
N PRO A 356 9.68 0.52 9.54
CA PRO A 356 8.24 0.66 9.63
C PRO A 356 7.74 1.84 8.80
N LYS A 357 6.63 1.62 8.08
CA LYS A 357 5.71 2.70 7.68
C LYS A 357 4.59 2.94 8.73
N SER A 358 4.51 2.14 9.80
CA SER A 358 3.48 2.24 10.88
C SER A 358 3.89 1.41 12.14
N PRO A 359 3.21 1.51 13.31
CA PRO A 359 3.77 1.05 14.58
C PRO A 359 3.76 -0.47 14.79
N ARG A 360 4.65 -0.91 15.68
CA ARG A 360 5.14 -2.28 15.95
C ARG A 360 4.05 -3.35 16.18
N LEU A 361 4.05 -4.39 15.34
CA LEU A 361 3.33 -5.66 15.53
C LEU A 361 4.26 -6.77 16.06
N LYS A 362 3.72 -7.70 16.87
CA LYS A 362 4.35 -9.00 17.19
C LYS A 362 3.45 -10.08 16.62
N VAL A 363 3.97 -10.94 15.74
CA VAL A 363 3.13 -11.84 14.95
C VAL A 363 3.61 -13.28 15.04
N PRO A 364 2.72 -14.25 15.36
CA PRO A 364 3.02 -15.67 15.18
C PRO A 364 2.96 -16.03 13.69
N CYS A 365 4.00 -16.68 13.16
CA CYS A 365 4.08 -17.09 11.75
C CYS A 365 4.27 -18.61 11.68
N ASN A 366 3.62 -19.25 10.70
CA ASN A 366 3.94 -20.62 10.30
C ASN A 366 4.93 -20.56 9.12
N VAL A 367 6.01 -21.33 9.19
CA VAL A 367 7.09 -21.28 8.19
C VAL A 367 7.00 -22.52 7.32
N PHE A 368 6.79 -22.33 6.01
CA PHE A 368 6.91 -23.37 5.00
C PHE A 368 8.18 -23.17 4.17
N THR A 369 8.77 -24.28 3.75
CA THR A 369 10.14 -24.35 3.20
C THR A 369 10.08 -24.66 1.69
N ASN A 370 10.80 -23.91 0.84
CA ASN A 370 10.94 -24.17 -0.61
C ASN A 370 12.19 -24.98 -0.96
#